data_AF-A0A533HZX4-F1
#
_entry.id   AF-A0A533HZX4-F1
#
_cell.length_a   1.000
_cell.length_b   1.000
_cell.length_c   1.000
_cell.angle_alpha   90.00
_cell.angle_beta   90.00
_cell.angle_gamma   90.00
#
_symmetry.space_group_name_H-M   'P 1'
#
loop_
_entity.id
_entity.type
_entity.pdbx_description
1 polymer ?
#
loop_
_entity_poly.entity_id
_entity_poly.type
_entity_poly.pdbx_seq_one_letter_code
_entity_poly.pdbx_strand_id
1 'polypeptide(L)'
;MPKAKRIMYKGQEYTLSKGEINQMRKGKVTADAFEERIAKGWNIKDAIYLNHNFVPFKNGVYLAVPVFNDTYYIKRSDFEDMRQKHNLSTQKIFSRVRKQPIEEVIPEEYTIYEKESDDDMNYLAEQREREKRIKERELNRLKERKPHLFNGTPQKHVFDKYCIHLFDNNVFAKVKTDQYGNVQRG
;
A
#
# COMPACT_ATOMS: atom_id res chain seq x y z
N MET A 1 -28.99 -14.44 18.91
CA MET A 1 -28.53 -15.09 17.65
C MET A 1 -27.61 -14.11 16.93
N PRO A 2 -26.36 -14.47 16.55
CA PRO A 2 -25.57 -13.60 15.69
C PRO A 2 -26.24 -13.51 14.32
N LYS A 3 -26.66 -12.30 13.94
CA LYS A 3 -27.28 -12.02 12.64
C LYS A 3 -26.22 -12.20 11.54
N ALA A 4 -26.59 -12.75 10.39
CA ALA A 4 -25.71 -12.79 9.22
C ALA A 4 -25.36 -11.33 8.83
N LYS A 5 -24.07 -11.00 8.82
CA LYS A 5 -23.60 -9.66 8.42
C LYS A 5 -23.24 -9.70 6.93
N ARG A 6 -23.88 -8.82 6.16
CA ARG A 6 -23.57 -8.56 4.75
C ARG A 6 -22.44 -7.54 4.69
N ILE A 7 -21.46 -7.81 3.84
CA ILE A 7 -20.30 -6.96 3.59
C ILE A 7 -20.13 -6.81 2.07
N MET A 8 -19.56 -5.70 1.62
CA MET A 8 -19.23 -5.50 0.21
C MET A 8 -17.77 -5.92 -0.03
N TYR A 9 -17.55 -6.86 -0.95
CA TYR A 9 -16.22 -7.30 -1.37
C TYR A 9 -16.13 -7.28 -2.90
N LYS A 10 -15.19 -6.51 -3.45
CA LYS A 10 -14.98 -6.36 -4.90
C LYS A 10 -16.27 -6.03 -5.68
N GLY A 11 -17.16 -5.23 -5.08
CA GLY A 11 -18.44 -4.85 -5.68
C GLY A 11 -19.56 -5.91 -5.57
N GLN A 12 -19.31 -7.03 -4.90
CA GLN A 12 -20.31 -8.06 -4.62
C GLN A 12 -20.67 -8.10 -3.13
N GLU A 13 -21.95 -8.33 -2.82
CA GLU A 13 -22.37 -8.61 -1.46
C GLU A 13 -21.95 -10.01 -1.05
N TYR A 14 -21.20 -10.10 0.04
CA TYR A 14 -20.78 -11.34 0.65
C TYR A 14 -21.46 -11.49 2.02
N THR A 15 -22.09 -12.63 2.25
CA THR A 15 -22.72 -12.99 3.52
C THR A 15 -21.83 -13.95 4.30
N LEU A 16 -21.37 -13.52 5.48
CA LEU A 16 -20.58 -14.39 6.35
C LEU A 16 -21.42 -15.56 6.87
N SER A 17 -20.90 -16.78 6.70
CA SER A 17 -21.50 -17.99 7.26
C SER A 17 -21.36 -18.05 8.79
N LYS A 18 -22.17 -18.88 9.44
CA LYS A 18 -22.07 -19.12 10.90
C LYS A 18 -20.68 -19.62 11.31
N GLY A 19 -20.04 -20.45 10.48
CA GLY A 19 -18.70 -20.98 10.72
C GLY A 19 -17.65 -19.88 10.71
N GLU A 20 -17.72 -18.98 9.73
CA GLU A 20 -16.80 -17.84 9.59
C GLU A 20 -16.95 -16.84 10.74
N ILE A 21 -18.19 -16.54 11.15
CA ILE A 21 -18.46 -15.69 12.32
C ILE A 21 -17.83 -16.30 13.58
N ASN A 22 -17.92 -17.63 13.74
CA ASN A 22 -17.29 -18.30 14.87
C ASN A 22 -15.76 -18.26 14.80
N GLN A 23 -15.16 -18.33 13.61
CA GLN A 23 -13.71 -18.18 13.44
C GLN A 23 -13.24 -16.77 13.75
N MET A 24 -13.95 -15.74 13.27
CA MET A 24 -13.66 -14.34 13.62
C MET A 24 -13.68 -14.14 15.13
N ARG A 25 -14.69 -14.70 15.82
CA ARG A 25 -14.77 -14.65 17.29
C ARG A 25 -13.57 -15.32 17.97
N LYS A 26 -13.17 -16.52 17.51
CA LYS A 26 -11.98 -17.21 18.04
C LYS A 26 -10.70 -16.39 17.83
N GLY A 27 -10.56 -15.76 16.67
CA GLY A 27 -9.43 -14.88 16.33
C GLY A 27 -9.46 -13.51 17.00
N LYS A 28 -10.55 -13.17 17.72
CA LYS A 28 -10.85 -11.82 18.25
C LYS A 28 -10.89 -10.72 17.18
N VAL A 29 -11.34 -11.07 15.98
CA VAL A 29 -11.47 -10.13 14.86
C VAL A 29 -12.83 -9.43 14.95
N THR A 30 -12.83 -8.12 15.14
CA THR A 30 -14.05 -7.30 15.13
C THR A 30 -14.55 -7.13 13.69
N ALA A 31 -15.82 -6.74 13.54
CA ALA A 31 -16.38 -6.51 12.22
C ALA A 31 -15.71 -5.32 11.51
N ASP A 32 -15.35 -4.29 12.26
CA ASP A 32 -14.66 -3.10 11.73
C ASP A 32 -13.24 -3.47 11.27
N ALA A 33 -12.50 -4.25 12.07
CA ALA A 33 -11.18 -4.75 11.67
C ALA A 33 -11.25 -5.64 10.43
N PHE A 34 -12.33 -6.41 10.28
CA PHE A 34 -12.56 -7.19 9.07
C PHE A 34 -12.82 -6.30 7.85
N GLU A 35 -13.66 -5.27 7.98
CA GLU A 35 -13.94 -4.31 6.90
C GLU A 35 -12.66 -3.55 6.50
N GLU A 36 -11.82 -3.15 7.46
CA GLU A 36 -10.51 -2.55 7.21
C GLU A 36 -9.56 -3.49 6.45
N ARG A 37 -9.51 -4.77 6.83
CA ARG A 37 -8.71 -5.79 6.13
C ARG A 37 -9.15 -5.90 4.66
N ILE A 38 -10.45 -5.93 4.40
CA ILE A 38 -11.01 -5.98 3.05
C ILE A 38 -10.69 -4.71 2.26
N ALA A 39 -10.84 -3.53 2.87
CA ALA A 39 -10.54 -2.25 2.24
C ALA A 39 -9.06 -2.15 1.79
N LYS A 40 -8.14 -2.72 2.56
CA LYS A 40 -6.71 -2.82 2.20
C LYS A 40 -6.37 -4.00 1.29
N GLY A 41 -7.37 -4.66 0.70
CA GLY A 41 -7.19 -5.65 -0.36
C GLY A 41 -6.86 -7.06 0.11
N TRP A 42 -7.14 -7.41 1.37
CA TRP A 42 -6.94 -8.77 1.85
C TRP A 42 -7.90 -9.76 1.19
N ASN A 43 -7.44 -11.01 1.09
CA ASN A 43 -8.32 -12.12 0.78
C ASN A 43 -9.30 -12.38 1.95
N ILE A 44 -10.56 -12.71 1.65
CA ILE A 44 -11.59 -13.05 2.63
C ILE A 44 -11.10 -14.13 3.61
N LYS A 45 -10.43 -15.17 3.11
CA LYS A 45 -9.90 -16.25 3.96
C LYS A 45 -8.93 -15.71 5.00
N ASP A 46 -7.96 -14.90 4.58
CA ASP A 46 -6.98 -14.32 5.49
C ASP A 46 -7.64 -13.34 6.47
N ALA A 47 -8.63 -12.57 6.00
CA ALA A 47 -9.35 -11.62 6.82
C ALA A 47 -10.17 -12.29 7.95
N ILE A 48 -10.63 -13.52 7.74
CA ILE A 48 -11.42 -14.29 8.71
C ILE A 48 -10.55 -15.15 9.63
N TYR A 49 -9.58 -15.87 9.06
CA TYR A 49 -8.86 -16.94 9.77
C TYR A 49 -7.63 -16.43 10.51
N LEU A 50 -7.07 -15.28 10.12
CA LEU A 50 -5.97 -14.67 10.88
C LEU A 50 -6.50 -13.95 12.11
N ASN A 51 -5.83 -14.17 13.24
CA ASN A 51 -6.17 -13.52 14.50
C ASN A 51 -5.93 -11.99 14.45
N HIS A 52 -6.41 -11.28 15.46
CA HIS A 52 -6.28 -9.82 15.59
C HIS A 52 -4.84 -9.28 15.60
N ASN A 53 -3.82 -10.11 15.88
CA ASN A 53 -2.43 -9.66 15.85
C ASN A 53 -1.95 -9.40 14.41
N PHE A 54 -2.59 -10.02 13.42
CA PHE A 54 -2.32 -9.72 12.02
C PHE A 54 -3.11 -8.50 11.58
N VAL A 55 -2.40 -7.49 11.11
CA VAL A 55 -2.97 -6.20 10.72
C VAL A 55 -2.52 -5.82 9.32
N PRO A 56 -3.36 -5.04 8.60
CA PRO A 56 -3.04 -4.62 7.25
C PRO A 56 -2.06 -3.43 7.32
N PHE A 57 -0.81 -3.65 6.94
CA PHE A 57 0.27 -2.66 6.99
C PHE A 57 0.97 -2.60 5.63
N LYS A 58 1.33 -1.38 5.19
CA LYS A 58 1.78 -1.09 3.82
C LYS A 58 0.87 -1.79 2.79
N ASN A 59 1.45 -2.57 1.88
CA ASN A 59 0.75 -3.30 0.83
C ASN A 59 0.62 -4.80 1.15
N GLY A 60 0.43 -5.17 2.42
CA GLY A 60 0.38 -6.59 2.79
C GLY A 60 -0.19 -6.91 4.17
N VAL A 61 0.04 -8.16 4.56
CA VAL A 61 -0.37 -8.75 5.84
C VAL A 61 0.85 -8.79 6.75
N TYR A 62 0.76 -8.17 7.93
CA TYR A 62 1.86 -8.11 8.88
C TYR A 62 1.40 -8.55 10.28
N LEU A 63 2.29 -9.17 11.03
CA LEU A 63 2.14 -9.41 12.46
C LEU A 63 2.52 -8.13 13.22
N ALA A 64 1.59 -7.56 13.98
CA ALA A 64 1.87 -6.49 14.92
C ALA A 64 2.47 -7.07 16.21
N VAL A 65 3.64 -6.56 16.59
CA VAL A 65 4.38 -6.91 17.79
C VAL A 65 4.48 -5.65 18.65
N PRO A 66 3.60 -5.50 19.66
CA PRO A 66 3.69 -4.37 20.58
C PRO A 66 4.88 -4.55 21.51
N VAL A 67 5.74 -3.53 21.59
CA VAL A 67 6.95 -3.49 22.42
C VAL A 67 6.94 -2.18 23.20
N PHE A 68 6.61 -2.24 24.49
CA PHE A 68 6.42 -1.06 25.35
C PHE A 68 5.51 0.01 24.71
N ASN A 69 6.08 1.13 24.26
CA ASN A 69 5.37 2.26 23.67
C ASN A 69 5.26 2.19 22.14
N ASP A 70 6.01 1.29 21.51
CA ASP A 70 6.12 1.20 20.08
C ASP A 70 5.45 -0.08 19.55
N THR A 71 5.16 -0.07 18.26
CA THR A 71 4.61 -1.26 17.58
C THR A 71 5.46 -1.55 16.37
N TYR A 72 5.99 -2.77 16.34
CA TYR A 72 6.75 -3.28 15.22
C TYR A 72 5.90 -4.21 14.37
N TYR A 73 6.20 -4.27 13.09
CA TYR A 73 5.49 -5.05 12.08
C TYR A 73 6.44 -6.01 11.41
N ILE A 74 6.05 -7.28 11.37
CA ILE A 74 6.79 -8.33 10.68
C ILE A 74 5.92 -8.88 9.55
N LYS A 75 6.46 -8.98 8.35
CA LYS A 75 5.71 -9.47 7.20
C LYS A 75 5.25 -10.91 7.43
N ARG A 76 4.04 -11.26 7.01
CA ARG A 76 3.48 -12.60 7.25
C ARG A 76 4.34 -13.73 6.67
N SER A 77 4.90 -13.56 5.47
CA SER A 77 5.80 -14.54 4.85
C SER A 77 6.97 -14.85 5.78
N ASP A 78 7.59 -13.80 6.28
CA ASP A 78 8.80 -13.86 7.09
C ASP A 78 8.46 -14.49 8.46
N PHE A 79 7.29 -14.17 9.00
CA PHE A 79 6.78 -14.83 10.20
C PHE A 79 6.51 -16.33 10.01
N GLU A 80 5.95 -16.73 8.88
CA GLU A 80 5.73 -18.15 8.56
C GLU A 80 7.06 -18.90 8.43
N ASP A 81 8.06 -18.28 7.81
CA ASP A 81 9.43 -18.83 7.70
C ASP A 81 10.11 -18.94 9.06
N MET A 82 10.05 -17.89 9.89
CA MET A 82 10.57 -17.91 11.27
C MET A 82 9.93 -19.01 12.11
N ARG A 83 8.64 -19.22 11.95
CA ARG A 83 7.91 -20.27 12.67
C ARG A 83 8.41 -21.66 12.28
N GLN A 84 8.73 -21.87 11.01
CA GLN A 84 9.22 -23.15 10.49
C GLN A 84 10.70 -23.39 10.81
N LYS A 85 11.57 -22.43 10.49
CA LYS A 85 13.04 -22.57 10.61
C LYS A 85 13.53 -22.40 12.04
N HIS A 86 13.01 -21.40 12.74
CA HIS A 86 13.51 -20.97 14.07
C HIS A 86 12.59 -21.39 15.22
N ASN A 87 11.49 -22.09 14.92
CA ASN A 87 10.47 -22.48 15.90
C ASN A 87 9.96 -21.28 16.73
N LEU A 88 9.88 -20.11 16.09
CA LEU A 88 9.40 -18.86 16.69
C LEU A 88 7.89 -18.72 16.45
N SER A 89 7.10 -19.03 17.48
CA SER A 89 5.65 -18.76 17.45
C SER A 89 5.36 -17.33 17.92
N THR A 90 4.15 -16.83 17.61
CA THR A 90 3.67 -15.54 18.11
C THR A 90 3.82 -15.42 19.63
N GLN A 91 3.46 -16.47 20.37
CA GLN A 91 3.58 -16.51 21.82
C GLN A 91 5.03 -16.40 22.29
N LYS A 92 5.97 -17.09 21.62
CA LYS A 92 7.40 -17.03 21.96
C LYS A 92 7.95 -15.62 21.71
N ILE A 93 7.66 -15.05 20.55
CA ILE A 93 8.06 -13.67 20.21
C ILE A 93 7.52 -12.72 21.28
N PHE A 94 6.21 -12.73 21.54
CA PHE A 94 5.56 -11.84 22.51
C PHE A 94 6.09 -12.03 23.94
N SER A 95 6.48 -13.25 24.31
CA SER A 95 7.06 -13.50 25.63
C SER A 95 8.50 -12.98 25.77
N ARG A 96 9.27 -13.00 24.68
CA ARG A 96 10.68 -12.57 24.65
C ARG A 96 10.83 -11.06 24.55
N VAL A 97 10.04 -10.40 23.70
CA VAL A 97 10.09 -8.92 23.53
C VAL A 97 9.71 -8.14 24.80
N ARG A 98 9.11 -8.80 25.80
CA ARG A 98 8.88 -8.22 27.12
C ARG A 98 10.13 -8.12 28.00
N LYS A 99 11.17 -8.89 27.66
CA LYS A 99 12.40 -9.04 28.46
C LYS A 99 13.65 -8.58 27.72
N GLN A 100 13.57 -8.48 26.40
CA GLN A 100 14.68 -8.23 25.49
C GLN A 100 14.22 -7.30 24.36
N PRO A 101 15.12 -6.49 23.78
CA PRO A 101 14.81 -5.66 22.62
C PRO A 101 14.41 -6.54 21.42
N ILE A 102 13.56 -6.02 20.53
CA ILE A 102 12.99 -6.83 19.45
C ILE A 102 14.04 -7.29 18.45
N GLU A 103 15.09 -6.51 18.26
CA GLU A 103 16.25 -6.77 17.41
C GLU A 103 17.03 -8.00 17.86
N GLU A 104 17.03 -8.33 19.16
CA GLU A 104 17.65 -9.56 19.68
C GLU A 104 16.73 -10.78 19.57
N VAL A 105 15.41 -10.55 19.54
CA VAL A 105 14.41 -11.63 19.51
C VAL A 105 14.22 -12.19 18.11
N ILE A 106 14.26 -11.30 17.12
CA ILE A 106 14.05 -11.62 15.72
C ILE A 106 15.42 -11.85 15.06
N PRO A 107 15.63 -12.98 14.34
CA PRO A 107 16.89 -13.21 13.63
C PRO A 107 17.17 -12.11 12.61
N GLU A 108 18.43 -11.69 12.50
CA GLU A 108 18.89 -10.58 11.63
C GLU A 108 18.53 -10.76 10.14
N GLU A 109 18.26 -11.99 9.69
CA GLU A 109 17.85 -12.29 8.31
C GLU A 109 16.44 -11.78 7.97
N TYR A 110 15.62 -11.39 8.96
CA TYR A 110 14.26 -10.91 8.76
C TYR A 110 14.12 -9.41 9.01
N THR A 111 13.31 -8.75 8.19
CA THR A 111 13.06 -7.31 8.32
C THR A 111 11.92 -7.01 9.29
N ILE A 112 12.17 -6.05 10.18
CA ILE A 112 11.18 -5.49 11.09
C ILE A 112 10.89 -4.06 10.66
N TYR A 113 9.62 -3.66 10.69
CA TYR A 113 9.22 -2.28 10.40
C TYR A 113 8.65 -1.65 11.66
N GLU A 114 9.10 -0.47 12.00
CA GLU A 114 8.47 0.31 13.06
C GLU A 114 7.23 1.02 12.53
N LYS A 115 6.26 1.28 13.42
CA LYS A 115 5.13 2.15 13.10
C LYS A 115 5.66 3.57 12.90
N GLU A 116 5.41 4.14 11.71
CA GLU A 116 5.70 5.56 11.46
C GLU A 116 4.96 6.42 12.49
N SER A 117 5.65 7.44 13.02
CA SER A 117 5.04 8.34 14.01
C SER A 117 3.90 9.13 13.38
N ASP A 118 2.91 9.54 14.18
CA ASP A 118 1.78 10.34 13.68
C ASP A 118 2.29 11.67 13.07
N ASP A 119 3.41 12.20 13.57
CA ASP A 119 4.08 13.40 13.06
C ASP A 119 4.66 13.19 11.65
N ASP A 120 5.31 12.04 11.41
CA ASP A 120 5.85 11.70 10.08
C ASP A 120 4.73 11.59 9.04
N MET A 121 3.61 10.96 9.43
CA MET A 121 2.43 10.81 8.58
C MET A 121 1.78 12.15 8.24
N ASN A 122 1.70 13.06 9.22
CA ASN A 122 1.19 14.42 9.02
C ASN A 122 2.10 15.21 8.06
N TYR A 123 3.42 15.14 8.24
CA TYR A 123 4.37 15.78 7.34
C TYR A 123 4.23 15.29 5.89
N LEU A 124 4.14 13.97 5.67
CA LEU A 124 3.95 13.38 4.34
C LEU A 124 2.60 13.74 3.72
N ALA A 125 1.55 13.90 4.52
CA ALA A 125 0.25 14.39 4.06
C ALA A 125 0.35 15.86 3.60
N GLU A 126 1.01 16.71 4.41
CA GLU A 126 1.23 18.12 4.08
C GLU A 126 2.03 18.29 2.78
N GLN A 127 3.08 17.49 2.56
CA GLN A 127 3.84 17.51 1.30
C GLN A 127 2.97 17.13 0.10
N ARG A 128 2.14 16.07 0.22
CA ARG A 128 1.21 15.67 -0.84
C ARG A 128 0.19 16.76 -1.16
N GLU A 129 -0.34 17.45 -0.16
CA GLU A 129 -1.24 18.59 -0.37
C GLU A 129 -0.53 19.77 -1.03
N ARG A 130 0.72 20.05 -0.63
CA ARG A 130 1.55 21.08 -1.25
C ARG A 130 1.78 20.79 -2.73
N GLU A 131 2.13 19.55 -3.08
CA GLU A 131 2.30 19.13 -4.48
C GLU A 131 1.01 19.27 -5.29
N LYS A 132 -0.14 18.85 -4.74
CA LYS A 132 -1.44 19.03 -5.39
C LYS A 132 -1.72 20.50 -5.65
N ARG A 133 -1.50 21.37 -4.67
CA ARG A 133 -1.65 22.83 -4.81
C ARG A 133 -0.75 23.40 -5.89
N ILE A 134 0.51 22.94 -5.99
CA ILE A 134 1.44 23.37 -7.04
C ILE A 134 0.91 22.94 -8.42
N LYS A 135 0.56 21.66 -8.58
CA LYS A 135 0.00 21.12 -9.83
C LYS A 135 -1.25 21.86 -10.26
N GLU A 136 -2.14 22.20 -9.33
CA GLU A 136 -3.36 22.94 -9.60
C GLU A 136 -3.07 24.39 -10.03
N ARG A 137 -2.14 25.08 -9.37
CA ARG A 137 -1.69 26.42 -9.81
C ARG A 137 -1.06 26.39 -11.20
N GLU A 138 -0.21 25.41 -11.47
CA GLU A 138 0.40 25.23 -12.79
C GLU A 138 -0.64 24.96 -13.86
N LEU A 139 -1.62 24.11 -13.56
CA LEU A 139 -2.74 23.83 -14.45
C LEU A 139 -3.58 25.09 -14.73
N ASN A 140 -3.86 25.89 -13.70
CA ASN A 140 -4.62 27.14 -13.86
C ASN A 140 -3.84 28.18 -14.67
N ARG A 141 -2.54 28.36 -14.39
CA ARG A 141 -1.65 29.20 -15.22
C ARG A 141 -1.60 28.71 -16.67
N LEU A 142 -1.61 27.40 -16.90
CA LEU A 142 -1.64 26.82 -18.24
C LEU A 142 -2.97 27.11 -18.95
N LYS A 143 -4.10 27.01 -18.24
CA LYS A 143 -5.43 27.38 -18.75
C LYS A 143 -5.50 28.86 -19.13
N GLU A 144 -4.96 29.76 -18.30
CA GLU A 144 -4.92 31.20 -18.57
C GLU A 144 -4.02 31.54 -19.77
N ARG A 145 -2.82 30.97 -19.84
CA ARG A 145 -1.85 31.25 -20.92
C ARG A 145 -2.25 30.60 -22.24
N LYS A 146 -2.89 29.43 -22.20
CA LYS A 146 -3.24 28.63 -23.38
C LYS A 146 -4.68 28.10 -23.27
N PRO A 147 -5.70 28.99 -23.29
CA PRO A 147 -7.10 28.58 -23.14
C PRO A 147 -7.57 27.67 -24.28
N HIS A 148 -6.98 27.84 -25.48
CA HIS A 148 -7.25 27.02 -26.66
C HIS A 148 -6.96 25.52 -26.48
N LEU A 149 -6.10 25.15 -25.51
CA LEU A 149 -5.85 23.74 -25.18
C LEU A 149 -7.00 23.08 -24.40
N PHE A 150 -7.88 23.87 -23.78
CA PHE A 150 -8.92 23.36 -22.86
C PHE A 150 -10.34 23.69 -23.30
N ASN A 151 -10.54 24.73 -24.11
CA ASN A 151 -11.85 25.17 -24.57
C ASN A 151 -12.37 24.39 -25.80
N GLY A 152 -11.68 23.32 -26.21
CA GLY A 152 -12.06 22.50 -27.37
C GLY A 152 -11.88 23.20 -28.71
N THR A 153 -11.09 24.28 -28.80
CA THR A 153 -10.79 24.95 -30.08
C THR A 153 -10.11 23.94 -31.01
N PRO A 154 -10.72 23.59 -32.15
CA PRO A 154 -10.12 22.63 -33.07
C PRO A 154 -8.77 23.14 -33.57
N GLN A 155 -7.73 22.31 -33.49
CA GLN A 155 -6.44 22.66 -34.05
C GLN A 155 -6.59 22.78 -35.58
N LYS A 156 -6.29 23.97 -36.14
CA LYS A 156 -6.46 24.27 -37.58
C LYS A 156 -5.70 23.32 -38.49
N HIS A 157 -4.54 22.84 -38.03
CA HIS A 157 -3.68 21.93 -38.78
C HIS A 157 -3.60 20.60 -38.04
N VAL A 158 -4.02 19.53 -38.73
CA VAL A 158 -3.71 18.16 -38.33
C VAL A 158 -2.29 17.80 -38.79
N PHE A 159 -1.63 16.89 -38.08
CA PHE A 159 -0.36 16.36 -38.57
C PHE A 159 -0.59 15.61 -39.88
N ASP A 160 0.20 15.92 -40.90
CA ASP A 160 0.22 15.12 -42.13
C ASP A 160 0.82 13.74 -41.86
N LYS A 161 0.48 12.75 -42.67
CA LYS A 161 0.99 11.38 -42.59
C LYS A 161 2.52 11.35 -42.53
N TYR A 162 3.19 12.21 -43.30
CA TYR A 162 4.64 12.33 -43.27
C TYR A 162 5.16 12.87 -41.94
N CYS A 163 4.50 13.88 -41.34
CA CYS A 163 4.88 14.39 -40.02
C CYS A 163 4.66 13.34 -38.92
N ILE A 164 3.56 12.60 -38.94
CA ILE A 164 3.31 11.49 -38.00
C ILE A 164 4.42 10.44 -38.13
N HIS A 165 4.74 10.05 -39.37
CA HIS A 165 5.84 9.14 -39.65
C HIS A 165 7.19 9.64 -39.12
N LEU A 166 7.48 10.94 -39.24
CA LEU A 166 8.70 11.54 -38.70
C LEU A 166 8.73 11.55 -37.16
N PHE A 167 7.60 11.70 -36.48
CA PHE A 167 7.53 11.61 -35.01
C PHE A 167 7.72 10.16 -34.52
N ASP A 168 7.06 9.20 -35.17
CA ASP A 168 7.14 7.78 -34.81
C ASP A 168 8.53 7.20 -35.12
N ASN A 169 9.15 7.63 -36.22
CA ASN A 169 10.45 7.13 -36.69
C ASN A 169 11.63 8.06 -36.38
N ASN A 170 11.37 9.18 -35.69
CA ASN A 170 12.27 10.21 -35.19
C ASN A 170 13.56 10.44 -36.00
N VAL A 171 13.49 11.37 -36.96
CA VAL A 171 14.68 11.96 -37.64
C VAL A 171 15.44 12.94 -36.73
N PHE A 172 14.76 13.52 -35.73
CA PHE A 172 15.43 14.27 -34.67
C PHE A 172 15.99 13.25 -33.66
N ALA A 173 17.30 13.32 -33.42
CA ALA A 173 18.06 12.36 -32.64
C ALA A 173 17.29 11.86 -31.41
N LYS A 174 16.96 10.56 -31.38
CA LYS A 174 16.48 9.91 -30.16
C LYS A 174 17.51 10.21 -29.08
N VAL A 175 17.08 10.92 -28.05
CA VAL A 175 17.90 11.21 -26.88
C VAL A 175 18.37 9.87 -26.34
N LYS A 176 19.67 9.56 -26.52
CA LYS A 176 20.23 8.32 -26.00
C LYS A 176 20.23 8.42 -24.49
N THR A 177 19.47 7.57 -23.83
CA THR A 177 19.57 7.38 -22.39
C THR A 177 20.51 6.22 -22.12
N ASP A 178 21.41 6.38 -21.15
CA ASP A 178 22.22 5.26 -20.67
C ASP A 178 21.36 4.22 -19.94
N GLN A 179 21.97 3.10 -19.52
CA GLN A 179 21.30 2.04 -18.75
C GLN A 179 20.77 2.51 -17.38
N TYR A 180 21.11 3.73 -16.96
CA TYR A 180 20.69 4.36 -15.71
C TYR A 180 19.64 5.45 -15.94
N GLY A 181 19.18 5.66 -17.19
CA GLY A 181 18.17 6.65 -17.55
C GLY A 181 18.69 8.08 -17.74
N ASN A 182 20.00 8.30 -17.72
CA ASN A 182 20.59 9.62 -17.94
C ASN A 182 20.69 9.94 -19.43
N VAL A 183 20.28 11.14 -19.81
CA VAL A 183 20.38 11.65 -21.18
C VAL A 183 21.84 11.90 -21.55
N GLN A 184 22.39 11.11 -22.48
CA GLN A 184 23.69 11.34 -23.09
C GLN A 184 23.57 12.49 -24.10
N ARG A 185 24.11 13.65 -23.72
CA ARG A 185 24.30 14.78 -24.64
C ARG A 185 25.64 14.54 -25.34
N GLY A 186 25.59 14.37 -26.66
CA GLY A 186 26.77 14.46 -27.53
C GLY A 186 27.15 15.90 -27.77
#